data_AF-A0A932XEA7-F1
#
_entry.id   AF-A0A932XEA7-F1
#
_cell.length_a   1.000
_cell.length_b   1.000
_cell.length_c   1.000
_cell.angle_alpha   90.00
_cell.angle_beta   90.00
_cell.angle_gamma   90.00
#
_symmetry.space_group_name_H-M   'P 1'
#
loop_
_entity.id
_entity.type
_entity.pdbx_description
1 polymer ?
#
loop_
_entity_poly.entity_id
_entity_poly.type
_entity_poly.pdbx_seq_one_letter_code
_entity_poly.pdbx_strand_id
1 'polypeptide(L)' 'LLVPVASTVAQSYGQDRYGHVWQSEMIPTLAPYRQLAGYAPDSEEFQTWWVAVVRARNRVADTLDQAASVIRAAVG' A
#
# COMPACT_ATOMS: atom_id res chain seq x y z
N LEU A 1 -3.20 13.10 -7.01
CA LEU A 1 -2.52 13.73 -5.85
C LEU A 1 -1.96 12.61 -4.98
N LEU A 2 -0.64 12.40 -5.00
CA LEU A 2 0.01 11.62 -3.94
C LEU A 2 -0.23 12.36 -2.64
N VAL A 3 -0.73 11.69 -1.61
CA VAL A 3 -0.74 12.23 -0.23
C VAL A 3 0.33 11.44 0.52
N PRO A 4 1.59 11.91 0.53
CA PRO A 4 2.70 11.24 1.22
C PRO A 4 2.51 11.22 2.74
N VAL A 5 1.60 12.07 3.24
CA VAL A 5 1.34 12.28 4.67
C VAL A 5 0.77 11.03 5.35
N ALA A 6 0.08 10.16 4.62
CA ALA A 6 -0.56 8.96 5.19
C ALA A 6 0.44 7.99 5.84
N SER A 7 1.70 7.99 5.41
CA SER A 7 2.74 7.05 5.84
C SER A 7 3.90 7.70 6.62
N THR A 8 3.85 9.00 6.90
CA THR A 8 4.94 9.74 7.56
C THR A 8 4.69 10.07 9.03
N VAL A 9 3.59 9.61 9.63
CA VAL A 9 3.23 9.99 11.02
C VAL A 9 3.17 8.76 11.93
N ALA A 10 4.34 8.26 12.31
CA ALA A 10 4.49 7.46 13.52
C ALA A 10 5.74 7.98 14.27
N GLN A 11 5.58 9.10 14.97
CA GLN A 11 6.55 9.53 15.97
C GLN A 11 6.51 8.56 17.16
N SER A 12 7.69 8.33 17.74
CA SER A 12 8.04 7.24 18.67
C SER A 12 7.27 7.17 19.99
N TYR A 13 6.34 8.09 20.27
CA TYR A 13 5.51 8.09 21.47
C TYR A 13 4.15 8.70 21.15
N GLY A 14 3.14 7.86 20.91
CA GLY A 14 1.76 8.29 20.76
C GLY A 14 0.86 7.08 20.83
N GLN A 15 0.02 7.01 21.87
CA GLN A 15 -0.99 5.97 21.96
C GLN A 15 -1.91 6.02 20.73
N ASP A 16 -2.07 4.89 20.06
CA ASP A 16 -3.05 4.71 18.98
C ASP A 16 -4.48 4.65 19.56
N ARG A 17 -5.03 5.83 19.86
CA ARG A 17 -6.38 5.98 20.42
C ARG A 17 -7.50 5.80 19.39
N TYR A 18 -7.17 5.75 18.10
CA TYR A 18 -8.15 5.82 17.00
C TYR A 18 -7.99 4.73 15.91
N GLY A 19 -7.09 3.77 16.07
CA GLY A 19 -6.91 2.67 15.11
C GLY A 19 -6.19 3.12 13.82
N HIS A 20 -5.18 3.98 13.95
CA HIS A 20 -4.33 4.43 12.86
C HIS A 20 -3.30 3.40 12.41
N VAL A 21 -3.53 2.10 12.67
CA VAL A 21 -2.68 0.99 12.23
C VAL A 21 -2.38 1.05 10.71
N TRP A 22 -3.28 1.59 9.90
CA TRP A 22 -3.07 1.80 8.47
C TRP A 22 -1.98 2.85 8.13
N GLN A 23 -1.57 3.70 9.07
CA GLN A 23 -0.48 4.67 8.91
C GLN A 23 0.90 4.06 9.15
N SER A 24 1.00 2.92 9.87
CA SER A 24 2.23 2.14 9.97
C SER A 24 2.36 1.12 8.82
N GLU A 25 1.29 0.92 8.06
CA GLU A 25 1.31 0.11 6.85
C GLU A 25 1.96 0.92 5.71
N MET A 26 3.17 0.52 5.31
CA MET A 26 4.02 1.22 4.33
C MET A 26 3.28 1.66 3.05
N ILE A 27 2.18 1.00 2.66
CA ILE A 27 1.33 1.37 1.52
C ILE A 27 -0.14 1.09 1.86
N PRO A 28 -0.97 2.10 2.23
CA PRO A 28 -2.35 1.91 2.69
C PRO A 28 -3.25 1.14 1.70
N THR A 29 -3.05 1.32 0.39
CA THR A 29 -3.80 0.61 -0.66
C THR A 29 -3.57 -0.91 -0.63
N LEU A 30 -2.48 -1.37 -0.02
CA LEU A 30 -2.16 -2.79 0.09
C LEU A 30 -2.61 -3.44 1.41
N ALA A 31 -2.95 -2.64 2.43
CA ALA A 31 -3.29 -3.14 3.76
C ALA A 31 -4.44 -4.18 3.81
N PRO A 32 -5.55 -4.00 3.05
CA PRO A 32 -6.65 -4.96 3.08
C PRO A 32 -6.27 -6.37 2.59
N TYR A 33 -5.22 -6.47 1.79
CA TYR A 33 -4.84 -7.71 1.11
C TYR A 33 -4.01 -8.67 1.95
N ARG A 34 -3.59 -8.28 3.16
CA ARG A 34 -2.89 -9.19 4.09
C ARG A 34 -3.71 -10.43 4.43
N GLN A 35 -5.04 -10.31 4.39
CA GLN A 35 -5.98 -11.40 4.63
C GLN A 35 -5.83 -12.54 3.62
N LEU A 36 -5.26 -12.27 2.45
CA LEU A 36 -4.99 -13.29 1.43
C LEU A 36 -4.10 -14.43 1.95
N ALA A 37 -3.17 -14.14 2.86
CA ALA A 37 -2.31 -15.15 3.48
C ALA A 37 -3.09 -16.18 4.33
N GLY A 38 -4.33 -15.85 4.71
CA GLY A 38 -5.21 -16.74 5.46
C GLY A 38 -6.15 -17.58 4.60
N TYR A 39 -6.25 -17.34 3.29
CA TYR A 39 -7.09 -18.12 2.39
C TYR A 39 -6.34 -19.31 1.80
N ALA A 40 -7.06 -20.41 1.57
CA ALA A 40 -6.49 -21.57 0.88
C ALA A 40 -6.22 -21.20 -0.60
N PRO A 41 -5.05 -21.54 -1.17
CA PRO A 41 -4.70 -21.14 -2.55
C PRO A 41 -5.72 -21.54 -3.61
N ASP A 42 -6.41 -22.66 -3.41
CA ASP A 42 -7.40 -23.20 -4.34
C ASP A 42 -8.83 -22.68 -4.08
N SER A 43 -9.01 -21.78 -3.12
CA SER A 43 -10.32 -21.21 -2.81
C SER A 43 -10.71 -20.11 -3.79
N GLU A 44 -12.01 -19.98 -4.06
CA GLU A 44 -12.54 -18.94 -4.95
C GLU A 44 -12.24 -17.53 -4.40
N GLU A 45 -12.27 -17.38 -3.08
CA GLU A 45 -11.88 -16.15 -2.38
C GLU A 45 -10.42 -15.82 -2.64
N PHE A 46 -9.50 -16.79 -2.50
CA PHE A 46 -8.09 -16.56 -2.80
C PHE A 46 -7.88 -16.09 -4.24
N GLN A 47 -8.51 -16.76 -5.21
CA GLN A 47 -8.36 -16.41 -6.63
C GLN A 47 -8.90 -15.01 -6.93
N THR A 48 -10.07 -14.67 -6.37
CA THR A 48 -10.69 -13.34 -6.55
C THR A 48 -9.81 -12.25 -5.96
N TRP A 49 -9.38 -12.43 -4.72
CA TRP A 49 -8.55 -11.46 -4.03
C TRP A 49 -7.14 -11.38 -4.62
N TRP A 50 -6.58 -12.48 -5.15
CA TRP A 50 -5.26 -12.50 -5.78
C TRP A 50 -5.18 -11.58 -7.00
N VAL A 51 -6.20 -11.61 -7.87
CA VAL A 51 -6.27 -10.70 -9.03
C VAL A 51 -6.32 -9.23 -8.57
N ALA A 52 -7.08 -8.94 -7.52
CA ALA A 52 -7.16 -7.59 -6.96
C ALA A 52 -5.82 -7.13 -6.37
N VAL A 53 -5.11 -8.01 -5.65
CA VAL A 53 -3.77 -7.79 -5.11
C VAL A 53 -2.78 -7.44 -6.20
N VAL A 54 -2.72 -8.25 -7.26
CA VAL A 54 -1.78 -8.06 -8.37
C VAL A 54 -2.02 -6.70 -9.03
N ARG A 55 -3.29 -6.33 -9.26
CA ARG A 55 -3.65 -5.02 -9.83
C ARG A 55 -3.26 -3.86 -8.92
N ALA A 56 -3.51 -3.99 -7.62
CA ALA A 56 -3.15 -2.96 -6.64
C ALA A 56 -1.63 -2.78 -6.55
N ARG A 57 -0.87 -3.88 -6.52
CA ARG A 57 0.60 -3.87 -6.56
C ARG A 57 1.10 -3.17 -7.82
N ASN A 58 0.60 -3.53 -9.00
CA ASN A 58 1.04 -2.94 -10.27
C ASN A 58 0.81 -1.43 -10.29
N ARG A 59 -0.37 -0.97 -9.84
CA ARG A 59 -0.68 0.46 -9.75
C ARG A 59 0.31 1.22 -8.86
N VAL A 60 0.71 0.62 -7.73
CA VAL A 60 1.71 1.22 -6.84
C VAL A 60 3.07 1.32 -7.54
N ALA A 61 3.53 0.24 -8.17
CA ALA A 61 4.77 0.23 -8.95
C ALA A 61 4.76 1.30 -10.05
N ASP A 62 3.71 1.33 -10.88
CA ASP A 62 3.58 2.30 -11.97
C ASP A 62 3.60 3.75 -11.45
N THR A 63 2.96 4.00 -10.30
CA THR A 63 2.93 5.34 -9.68
C THR A 63 4.30 5.74 -9.17
N LEU A 64 5.04 4.82 -8.55
CA LEU A 64 6.41 5.07 -8.07
C LEU A 64 7.37 5.32 -9.24
N ASP A 65 7.25 4.55 -10.31
CA ASP A 65 8.07 4.73 -11.52
C ASP A 65 7.80 6.09 -12.18
N GLN A 66 6.52 6.49 -12.28
CA GLN A 66 6.14 7.82 -12.76
C GLN A 66 6.68 8.92 -11.87
N ALA A 67 6.57 8.80 -10.55
CA ALA A 67 7.10 9.78 -9.60
C ALA A 67 8.63 9.89 -9.72
N ALA A 68 9.34 8.76 -9.81
CA ALA A 68 10.78 8.74 -10.00
C ALA A 68 11.19 9.37 -11.34
N SER A 69 10.40 9.16 -12.40
CA SER A 69 10.61 9.81 -13.70
C SER A 69 10.49 11.33 -13.61
N VAL A 70 9.45 11.84 -12.93
CA VAL A 70 9.24 13.27 -12.71
C VAL A 70 10.39 13.86 -11.89
N ILE A 71 10.84 13.19 -10.84
CA ILE A 71 11.97 13.65 -10.01
C ILE A 71 13.26 13.70 -10.84
N ARG A 72 13.56 12.65 -11.62
CA ARG A 72 14.74 12.64 -12.50
C ARG A 72 14.70 13.77 -13.52
N ALA A 73 13.54 14.04 -14.12
CA ALA A 73 13.37 15.14 -15.06
C ALA A 73 13.47 16.54 -14.41
N ALA A 74 13.24 16.65 -13.11
CA ALA A 74 13.35 17.92 -12.38
C ALA A 74 14.77 18.21 -11.86
N VAL A 75 15.61 17.16 -11.72
CA VAL A 75 16.97 17.26 -11.17
C VAL A 75 18.05 17.16 -12.26
N GLY A 76 17.72 16.65 -13.45
CA GLY A 76 18.58 16.68 -14.64
C GLY A 76 18.42 17.94 -15.45
#